data_AF-A0A150M3V1-F1
#
_entry.id   AF-A0A150M3V1-F1
#
_cell.length_a   1.000
_cell.length_b   1.000
_cell.length_c   1.000
_cell.angle_alpha   90.00
_cell.angle_beta   90.00
_cell.angle_gamma   90.00
#
_symmetry.space_group_name_H-M   'P 1'
#
loop_
_entity.id
_entity.type
_entity.pdbx_description
1 polymer ?
#
loop_
_entity_poly.entity_id
_entity_poly.type
_entity_poly.pdbx_seq_one_letter_code
_entity_poly.pdbx_strand_id
1 'polypeptide(L)'
;MLNWLIGVFVNTVLLVAIDGYFDSIRFSGIGAAFIASMILAILNAVVRPILILLTLPVTILTLGLFLFVINAITLKMTAALMGDAFEINGFGTALLASIVLSFFHLLIQKAIIEPLRQK
;
A
#
# COMPACT_ATOMS: atom_id res chain seq x y z
N MET A 1 4.06 -4.83 -17.83
CA MET A 1 5.16 -5.19 -16.92
C MET A 1 5.84 -3.95 -16.31
N LEU A 2 6.30 -2.98 -17.10
CA LEU A 2 6.93 -1.75 -16.58
C LEU A 2 6.04 -0.89 -15.65
N ASN A 3 4.74 -0.74 -15.96
CA ASN A 3 3.80 -0.01 -15.10
C ASN A 3 3.59 -0.68 -13.72
N TRP A 4 3.78 -2.00 -13.61
CA TRP A 4 3.64 -2.72 -12.35
C TRP A 4 4.86 -2.48 -11.44
N LEU A 5 6.08 -2.48 -12.03
CA LEU A 5 7.32 -2.16 -11.31
C LEU A 5 7.38 -0.72 -10.82
N ILE A 6 6.94 0.25 -11.64
CA ILE A 6 6.84 1.65 -11.23
C ILE A 6 5.84 1.79 -10.07
N GLY A 7 4.72 1.07 -10.11
CA GLY A 7 3.73 1.09 -9.04
C GLY A 7 4.26 0.54 -7.71
N VAL A 8 5.07 -0.52 -7.75
CA VAL A 8 5.74 -1.09 -6.56
C VAL A 8 6.77 -0.11 -5.99
N PHE A 9 7.56 0.55 -6.84
CA PHE A 9 8.56 1.51 -6.40
C PHE A 9 7.91 2.75 -5.77
N VAL A 10 6.84 3.28 -6.37
CA VAL A 10 6.07 4.41 -5.80
C VAL A 10 5.41 4.03 -4.48
N ASN A 11 4.83 2.83 -4.37
CA ASN A 11 4.26 2.36 -3.10
C ASN A 11 5.33 2.23 -2.01
N THR A 12 6.53 1.79 -2.37
CA THR A 12 7.67 1.69 -1.44
C THR A 12 8.07 3.06 -0.89
N VAL A 13 8.24 4.05 -1.76
CA VAL A 13 8.57 5.44 -1.36
C VAL A 13 7.46 6.05 -0.49
N LEU A 14 6.20 5.76 -0.81
CA LEU A 14 5.06 6.28 -0.06
C LEU A 14 4.93 5.68 1.35
N LEU A 15 5.24 4.41 1.52
CA LEU A 15 5.23 3.77 2.84
C LEU A 15 6.30 4.39 3.74
N VAL A 16 7.49 4.64 3.19
CA VAL A 16 8.56 5.34 3.89
C VAL A 16 8.15 6.79 4.23
N ALA A 17 7.42 7.47 3.34
CA ALA A 17 6.92 8.82 3.62
C ALA A 17 5.82 8.84 4.70
N ILE A 18 5.00 7.80 4.78
CA ILE A 18 3.92 7.68 5.77
C ILE A 18 4.43 7.38 7.17
N ASP A 19 5.51 6.60 7.31
CA ASP A 19 6.21 6.39 8.59
C ASP A 19 6.57 7.72 9.27
N GLY A 20 7.05 8.70 8.49
CA GLY A 20 7.40 10.02 9.01
C GLY A 20 6.22 10.94 9.35
N TYR A 21 4.98 10.61 8.97
CA TYR A 21 3.81 11.50 9.08
C TYR A 21 2.68 10.97 9.95
N PHE A 22 2.59 9.65 10.17
CA PHE A 22 1.52 9.03 10.95
C PHE A 22 2.04 8.44 12.26
N ASP A 23 1.83 9.11 13.40
CA ASP A 23 2.17 8.60 14.75
C ASP A 23 1.50 7.24 15.10
N SER A 24 0.44 6.91 14.38
CA SER A 24 -0.35 5.67 14.55
C SER A 24 0.24 4.47 13.79
N ILE A 25 1.27 4.72 12.98
CA ILE A 25 2.04 3.72 12.24
C ILE A 25 3.47 3.82 12.76
N ARG A 26 3.98 2.72 13.33
CA ARG A 26 5.32 2.72 13.93
C ARG A 26 6.20 1.74 13.22
N PHE A 27 7.30 2.22 12.66
CA PHE A 27 8.40 1.38 12.23
C PHE A 27 9.55 1.49 13.23
N SER A 28 10.18 0.36 13.52
CA SER A 28 11.36 0.32 14.41
C SER A 28 12.62 0.99 13.81
N GLY A 29 12.56 1.39 12.53
CA GLY A 29 13.59 2.14 11.83
C GLY A 29 13.52 1.96 10.31
N ILE A 30 14.44 2.62 9.59
CA ILE A 30 14.51 2.59 8.11
C ILE A 30 14.64 1.16 7.57
N GLY A 31 15.39 0.29 8.27
CA GLY A 31 15.53 -1.12 7.92
C GLY A 31 14.22 -1.90 7.98
N ALA A 32 13.36 -1.58 8.95
CA ALA A 32 12.03 -2.18 9.03
C ALA A 32 11.13 -1.69 7.89
N ALA A 33 11.17 -0.41 7.54
CA ALA A 33 10.42 0.11 6.39
C ALA A 33 10.85 -0.58 5.07
N PHE A 34 12.14 -0.85 4.89
CA PHE A 34 12.64 -1.61 3.73
C PHE A 34 12.08 -3.04 3.69
N ILE A 35 12.18 -3.78 4.81
CA ILE A 35 11.64 -5.15 4.91
C ILE A 35 10.11 -5.17 4.70
N ALA A 36 9.40 -4.19 5.27
CA ALA A 36 7.96 -4.03 5.09
C ALA A 36 7.60 -3.83 3.62
N SER A 37 8.35 -2.99 2.91
CA SER A 37 8.11 -2.76 1.49
C SER A 37 8.32 -4.02 0.65
N MET A 38 9.30 -4.86 0.99
CA MET A 38 9.53 -6.15 0.34
C MET A 38 8.37 -7.12 0.60
N ILE A 39 7.96 -7.28 1.85
CA ILE A 39 6.82 -8.13 2.23
C ILE A 39 5.55 -7.67 1.51
N LEU A 40 5.27 -6.36 1.55
CA LEU A 40 4.10 -5.80 0.90
C LEU A 40 4.15 -5.98 -0.63
N ALA A 41 5.32 -5.86 -1.26
CA ALA A 41 5.47 -6.14 -2.69
C ALA A 41 5.12 -7.60 -3.03
N ILE A 42 5.56 -8.56 -2.20
CA ILE A 42 5.22 -9.98 -2.36
C ILE A 42 3.71 -10.21 -2.17
N LEU A 43 3.13 -9.65 -1.11
CA LEU A 43 1.68 -9.75 -0.87
C LEU A 43 0.88 -9.12 -2.01
N ASN A 44 1.34 -8.02 -2.58
CA ASN A 44 0.72 -7.38 -3.73
C ASN A 44 0.84 -8.20 -5.02
N ALA A 45 1.88 -9.02 -5.16
CA ALA A 45 2.06 -9.90 -6.30
C ALA A 45 1.19 -11.17 -6.21
N VAL A 46 1.01 -11.71 -5.01
CA VAL A 46 0.37 -13.03 -4.80
C VAL A 46 -1.01 -12.92 -4.17
N VAL A 47 -1.12 -12.24 -3.03
CA VAL A 47 -2.34 -12.21 -2.21
C VAL A 47 -3.37 -11.24 -2.79
N ARG A 48 -2.94 -10.05 -3.23
CA ARG A 48 -3.85 -9.02 -3.75
C ARG A 48 -4.67 -9.50 -4.96
N PRO A 49 -4.13 -10.19 -5.98
CA PRO A 49 -4.94 -10.74 -7.08
C PRO A 49 -6.01 -11.72 -6.59
N ILE A 50 -5.68 -12.58 -5.63
CA ILE A 50 -6.62 -13.54 -5.05
C ILE A 50 -7.73 -12.81 -4.31
N LEU A 51 -7.39 -11.82 -3.47
CA LEU A 51 -8.37 -11.01 -2.76
C LEU A 51 -9.30 -10.29 -3.73
N ILE A 52 -8.77 -9.67 -4.79
CA ILE A 52 -9.59 -8.99 -5.81
C ILE A 52 -10.56 -9.97 -6.47
N LEU A 53 -10.10 -11.17 -6.82
CA LEU A 53 -10.95 -12.18 -7.45
C LEU A 53 -12.10 -12.59 -6.51
N LEU A 54 -11.80 -12.84 -5.24
CA LEU A 54 -12.80 -13.21 -4.23
C LEU A 54 -13.77 -12.07 -3.93
N THR A 55 -13.29 -10.83 -3.93
CA THR A 55 -14.08 -9.65 -3.58
C THR A 55 -14.66 -8.97 -4.81
N LEU A 56 -14.52 -9.55 -6.01
CA LEU A 56 -14.91 -8.94 -7.28
C LEU A 56 -16.38 -8.49 -7.31
N PRO A 57 -17.38 -9.28 -6.85
CA PRO A 57 -18.77 -8.85 -6.84
C PRO A 57 -18.97 -7.60 -5.96
N VAL A 58 -18.42 -7.62 -4.75
CA VAL A 58 -18.50 -6.49 -3.81
C VAL A 58 -17.73 -5.28 -4.35
N THR A 59 -16.60 -5.52 -5.00
CA THR A 59 -15.78 -4.45 -5.61
C THR A 59 -16.56 -3.74 -6.71
N ILE A 60 -17.30 -4.49 -7.53
CA ILE A 60 -18.17 -3.90 -8.57
C ILE A 60 -19.34 -3.16 -7.93
N LEU A 61 -20.02 -3.76 -6.95
CA LEU A 61 -21.15 -3.14 -6.25
C LEU A 61 -20.77 -1.83 -5.54
N THR A 62 -19.53 -1.75 -5.05
CA THR A 62 -18.97 -0.56 -4.39
C THR A 62 -18.22 0.36 -5.34
N LEU A 63 -18.29 0.15 -6.65
CA LEU A 63 -17.61 0.95 -7.68
C LEU A 63 -16.10 1.09 -7.46
N GLY A 64 -15.46 0.06 -6.90
CA GLY A 64 -14.02 0.03 -6.61
C GLY A 64 -13.63 0.54 -5.21
N LEU A 65 -14.55 1.04 -4.38
CA LEU A 65 -14.25 1.44 -3.00
C LEU A 65 -13.68 0.28 -2.17
N PHE A 66 -14.11 -0.95 -2.44
CA PHE A 66 -13.58 -2.12 -1.74
C PHE A 66 -12.07 -2.37 -2.01
N LEU A 67 -11.49 -1.77 -3.05
CA LEU A 67 -10.05 -1.87 -3.29
C LEU A 67 -9.22 -1.23 -2.16
N PHE A 68 -9.73 -0.20 -1.48
CA PHE A 68 -9.08 0.37 -0.28
C PHE A 68 -9.06 -0.65 0.86
N VAL A 69 -10.15 -1.41 1.04
CA VAL A 69 -10.23 -2.49 2.03
C VAL A 69 -9.19 -3.57 1.73
N ILE A 70 -9.02 -3.97 0.47
CA ILE A 70 -7.98 -4.94 0.06
C ILE A 70 -6.58 -4.40 0.38
N ASN A 71 -6.31 -3.14 0.03
CA ASN A 71 -5.02 -2.51 0.31
C ASN A 71 -4.76 -2.47 1.83
N ALA A 72 -5.76 -2.09 2.63
CA ALA A 72 -5.69 -2.09 4.10
C ALA A 72 -5.42 -3.50 4.68
N ILE A 73 -6.06 -4.53 4.12
CA ILE A 73 -5.82 -5.93 4.50
C ILE A 73 -4.36 -6.30 4.23
N THR A 74 -3.84 -6.03 3.04
CA THR A 74 -2.43 -6.35 2.71
C THR A 74 -1.42 -5.60 3.58
N LEU A 75 -1.74 -4.34 3.93
CA LEU A 75 -0.91 -3.54 4.83
C LEU A 75 -0.93 -4.12 6.26
N LYS A 76 -2.11 -4.49 6.77
CA LYS A 76 -2.25 -5.14 8.07
C LYS A 76 -1.59 -6.52 8.10
N MET A 77 -1.64 -7.28 7.01
CA MET A 77 -0.93 -8.55 6.87
C MET A 77 0.59 -8.33 6.94
N THR A 78 1.10 -7.27 6.31
CA THR A 78 2.51 -6.89 6.40
C THR A 78 2.89 -6.58 7.85
N ALA A 79 2.10 -5.77 8.56
CA ALA A 79 2.30 -5.47 9.98
C ALA A 79 2.30 -6.75 10.83
N ALA A 80 1.31 -7.63 10.62
CA ALA A 80 1.23 -8.90 11.34
C ALA A 80 2.43 -9.83 11.09
N LEU A 81 3.00 -9.81 9.89
CA LEU A 81 4.19 -10.60 9.55
C LEU A 81 5.48 -10.01 10.15
N MET A 82 5.49 -8.72 10.46
CA MET A 82 6.65 -8.01 10.99
C MET A 82 6.67 -7.91 12.52
N GLY A 83 5.54 -8.13 13.18
CA GLY A 83 5.43 -7.99 14.63
C GLY A 83 5.85 -6.60 15.10
N ASP A 84 6.68 -6.55 16.13
CA ASP A 84 7.14 -5.31 16.79
C ASP A 84 7.91 -4.37 15.84
N ALA A 85 8.36 -4.86 14.67
CA ALA A 85 9.10 -4.04 13.72
C ALA A 85 8.21 -3.10 12.89
N PHE A 86 6.91 -3.41 12.73
CA PHE A 86 5.93 -2.58 12.03
C PHE A 86 4.53 -2.81 12.60
N GLU A 87 4.03 -1.83 13.35
CA GLU A 87 2.72 -1.91 14.00
C GLU A 87 1.72 -0.93 13.42
N ILE A 88 0.48 -1.40 13.24
CA ILE A 88 -0.66 -0.57 12.87
C ILE A 88 -1.78 -0.77 13.89
N ASN A 89 -2.16 0.33 14.54
CA ASN A 89 -3.19 0.33 15.58
C ASN A 89 -4.59 0.20 15.00
N GLY A 90 -5.07 -1.04 14.87
CA GLY A 90 -6.45 -1.35 14.46
C GLY A 90 -6.70 -1.28 12.96
N PHE A 91 -7.84 -1.85 12.53
CA PHE A 91 -8.19 -1.92 11.10
C PHE A 91 -8.57 -0.55 10.51
N GLY A 92 -9.20 0.34 11.30
CA GLY A 92 -9.56 1.69 10.86
C GLY A 92 -8.34 2.52 10.44
N THR A 93 -7.25 2.45 11.21
CA THR A 93 -5.97 3.09 10.88
C THR A 93 -5.38 2.52 9.60
N ALA A 94 -5.39 1.19 9.43
CA ALA A 94 -4.93 0.56 8.19
C ALA A 94 -5.76 0.99 6.98
N LEU A 95 -7.08 1.16 7.14
CA LEU A 95 -7.98 1.64 6.09
C LEU A 95 -7.67 3.10 5.73
N LEU A 96 -7.55 3.99 6.70
CA LEU A 96 -7.16 5.38 6.47
C LEU A 96 -5.79 5.47 5.80
N ALA A 97 -4.80 4.72 6.28
CA ALA A 97 -3.48 4.64 5.67
C ALA A 97 -3.56 4.18 4.22
N SER A 98 -4.39 3.18 3.90
CA SER A 98 -4.58 2.68 2.53
C SER A 98 -5.17 3.74 1.59
N ILE A 99 -6.10 4.57 2.09
CA ILE A 99 -6.71 5.65 1.32
C ILE A 99 -5.67 6.72 1.03
N VAL A 100 -4.92 7.13 2.06
CA VAL A 100 -3.86 8.14 1.96
C VAL A 100 -2.76 7.68 1.00
N LEU A 101 -2.28 6.43 1.14
CA LEU A 101 -1.33 5.81 0.21
C LEU A 101 -1.84 5.87 -1.23
N SER A 102 -3.08 5.44 -1.45
CA SER A 102 -3.67 5.40 -2.79
C SER A 102 -3.81 6.81 -3.39
N PHE A 103 -4.16 7.80 -2.57
CA PHE A 103 -4.27 9.20 -3.00
C PHE A 103 -2.91 9.78 -3.41
N PHE A 104 -1.89 9.64 -2.56
CA PHE A 104 -0.56 10.12 -2.88
C PHE A 104 0.06 9.37 -4.07
N HIS A 105 -0.24 8.08 -4.23
CA HIS A 105 0.16 7.32 -5.41
C HIS A 105 -0.37 7.96 -6.70
N LEU A 106 -1.67 8.30 -6.73
CA LEU A 106 -2.27 8.99 -7.88
C LEU A 106 -1.63 10.36 -8.13
N LEU A 107 -1.33 11.09 -7.06
CA LEU A 107 -0.71 12.42 -7.15
C LEU A 107 0.71 12.34 -7.71
N ILE A 108 1.54 11.43 -7.21
CA ILE A 108 2.90 11.19 -7.73
C ILE A 108 2.85 10.71 -9.18
N GLN A 109 1.93 9.79 -9.49
CA GLN A 109 1.79 9.26 -10.84
C GLN A 109 1.48 10.38 -11.85
N LYS A 110 0.53 11.25 -11.52
CA LYS A 110 0.18 12.38 -12.40
C LYS A 110 1.22 13.49 -12.42
N ALA A 111 1.77 13.87 -11.26
CA ALA A 111 2.63 15.04 -11.16
C ALA A 111 4.08 14.78 -11.61
N ILE A 112 4.59 13.56 -11.44
CA ILE A 112 6.00 13.23 -11.67
C ILE A 112 6.16 12.24 -12.81
N ILE A 113 5.39 11.15 -12.82
CA ILE A 113 5.63 10.03 -13.75
C ILE A 113 5.10 10.34 -15.16
N GLU A 114 3.87 10.84 -15.28
CA GLU A 114 3.29 11.22 -16.58
C GLU A 114 4.14 12.25 -17.35
N PRO A 115 4.63 13.36 -16.76
CA PRO A 115 5.45 14.32 -17.50
C PRO A 115 6.84 13.78 -17.88
N LEU A 116 7.41 12.86 -17.12
CA LEU A 116 8.68 12.22 -17.46
C LEU A 116 8.54 11.19 -18.59
N ARG A 117 7.37 10.57 -18.75
CA ARG A 117 7.11 9.58 -19.81
C ARG A 117 6.74 10.20 -21.16
N GLN A 118 6.44 11.50 -21.19
CA GLN A 118 6.09 12.24 -22.41
C GLN A 118 7.27 13.02 -23.03
N LYS A 119 8.50 12.81 -22.54
CA LYS A 119 9.75 13.22 -23.22
C LYS A 119 10.45 12.00 -23.78
#